data_AF-A0A8T5AW19-F1
#
_entry.id   AF-A0A8T5AW19-F1
#
_cell.length_a   1.000
_cell.length_b   1.000
_cell.length_c   1.000
_cell.angle_alpha   90.00
_cell.angle_beta   90.00
_cell.angle_gamma   90.00
#
_symmetry.space_group_name_H-M   'P 1'
#
loop_
_entity.id
_entity.type
_entity.pdbx_description
1 polymer ?
#
loop_
_entity_poly.entity_id
_entity_poly.type
_entity_poly.pdbx_seq_one_letter_code
_entity_poly.pdbx_strand_id
1 'polypeptide(L)'
;MTEEKRVYVRKASGLVRAIGAFGALAVCIGAVSPGSGRFLALIGAISWPGLIVPLWLLIGAVMCFFHAMLYAQIGGAMPRSGGDYVFVNRVIHPVIGFMMSFTFMVTMAFTIGGAVVPDVVFRGIGFGAWSLGVVTNNPGLVSWGIEISNSPTWWFIIGTIAMVIALLIMVAPTKVWLRIYEVALILSIITAIAMGIIFALNSHVDFVAAWNRLLPNVAYSTFISTAENLGCPIGVPSDIAATISGAVLAFWIYLGYQYAVNFAGEIKEATKSIPIAVIGSLILALFAHEIVYFFAVPVVTDDFLRAAGWLFYVERGALPIGFTGVDFASFLLFPNPVWVILVSGTTVLTIVAFWMTAMLTFSRTMFAWSFDRILPSKAAYVTARTRTPLISMIVGFVIIELGVVVACFMGPALVHFNWLFVATLMTCIAAIAGIVFPLKKNLFELAPSYVKKGKLISIMGAITLGIFIFMAYTILALPAIYGPVTEWTIAWVVGLMALAAIIYYASRWYHLKTEGIDITLASKEIPPA
;
A
#
# COMPACT_ATOMS: atom_id res chain seq x y z
N MET A 1 49.33 -6.51 -12.44
CA MET A 1 48.23 -6.51 -11.47
C MET A 1 46.99 -7.01 -12.18
N THR A 2 46.65 -8.29 -11.99
CA THR A 2 45.38 -8.85 -12.46
C THR A 2 44.25 -8.18 -11.69
N GLU A 3 43.47 -7.32 -12.35
CA GLU A 3 42.18 -6.90 -11.80
C GLU A 3 41.36 -8.16 -11.54
N GLU A 4 41.13 -8.50 -10.27
CA GLU A 4 40.13 -9.49 -9.87
C GLU A 4 38.84 -9.21 -10.65
N LYS A 5 38.42 -10.12 -11.52
CA LYS A 5 37.14 -10.02 -12.22
C LYS A 5 36.02 -10.04 -11.18
N ARG A 6 35.50 -8.85 -10.86
CA ARG A 6 34.56 -8.66 -9.75
C ARG A 6 33.16 -9.06 -10.16
N VAL A 7 32.49 -9.84 -9.31
CA VAL A 7 31.11 -10.27 -9.52
C VAL A 7 30.12 -9.10 -9.32
N TYR A 8 30.34 -8.26 -8.31
CA TYR A 8 29.52 -7.07 -8.05
C TYR A 8 30.08 -5.79 -8.67
N VAL A 9 29.25 -4.75 -8.80
CA VAL A 9 29.68 -3.42 -9.31
C VAL A 9 30.61 -2.70 -8.34
N ARG A 10 30.46 -2.86 -7.01
CA ARG A 10 31.30 -2.21 -5.97
C ARG A 10 31.54 -3.11 -4.74
N LYS A 11 32.52 -2.75 -3.90
CA LYS A 11 32.89 -3.47 -2.65
C LYS A 11 31.92 -3.23 -1.48
N ALA A 12 31.17 -2.13 -1.48
CA ALA A 12 30.17 -1.78 -0.48
C ALA A 12 28.97 -1.12 -1.19
N SER A 13 27.79 -1.22 -0.59
CA SER A 13 26.57 -0.63 -1.17
C SER A 13 26.64 0.89 -1.27
N GLY A 14 27.35 1.53 -0.33
CA GLY A 14 27.38 2.99 -0.18
C GLY A 14 26.13 3.56 0.50
N LEU A 15 25.13 2.71 0.83
CA LEU A 15 23.99 3.06 1.66
C LEU A 15 24.43 3.06 3.13
N VAL A 16 23.92 4.03 3.89
CA VAL A 16 24.28 4.18 5.30
C VAL A 16 23.11 3.74 6.16
N ARG A 17 23.42 2.93 7.18
CA ARG A 17 22.46 2.50 8.21
C ARG A 17 22.06 3.65 9.11
N ALA A 18 21.13 4.47 8.63
CA ALA A 18 20.67 5.69 9.28
C ALA A 18 19.32 5.52 10.00
N ILE A 19 18.50 4.55 9.57
CA ILE A 19 17.11 4.39 10.01
C ILE A 19 17.05 3.47 11.23
N GLY A 20 16.46 3.95 12.34
CA GLY A 20 16.20 3.12 13.53
C GLY A 20 14.89 2.34 13.42
N ALA A 21 14.60 1.48 14.40
CA ALA A 21 13.36 0.68 14.43
C ALA A 21 12.08 1.53 14.34
N PHE A 22 12.01 2.66 15.08
CA PHE A 22 10.86 3.57 15.04
C PHE A 22 10.67 4.21 13.66
N GLY A 23 11.74 4.69 13.04
CA GLY A 23 11.67 5.26 11.69
C GLY A 23 11.26 4.21 10.64
N ALA A 24 11.78 2.98 10.73
CA ALA A 24 11.37 1.90 9.85
C ALA A 24 9.88 1.55 10.03
N LEU A 25 9.40 1.51 11.29
CA LEU A 25 8.01 1.32 11.62
C LEU A 25 7.13 2.44 11.05
N ALA A 26 7.57 3.70 11.14
CA ALA A 26 6.85 4.85 10.58
C ALA A 26 6.71 4.77 9.05
N VAL A 27 7.76 4.32 8.36
CA VAL A 27 7.69 4.06 6.90
C VAL A 27 6.70 2.95 6.58
N CYS A 28 6.70 1.85 7.35
CA CYS A 28 5.75 0.77 7.18
C CYS A 28 4.30 1.22 7.38
N ILE A 29 3.98 1.98 8.44
CA ILE A 29 2.62 2.52 8.64
C ILE A 29 2.25 3.51 7.54
N GLY A 30 3.19 4.37 7.11
CA GLY A 30 2.98 5.25 5.97
C GLY A 30 2.62 4.49 4.70
N ALA A 31 3.16 3.27 4.52
CA ALA A 31 2.82 2.40 3.41
C ALA A 31 1.45 1.71 3.56
N VAL A 32 1.00 1.44 4.79
CA VAL A 32 -0.35 0.93 5.04
C VAL A 32 -1.40 2.00 4.74
N SER A 33 -1.07 3.27 5.00
CA SER A 33 -1.97 4.42 4.83
C SER A 33 -3.35 4.23 5.48
N PRO A 34 -3.44 4.36 6.82
CA PRO A 34 -4.70 4.23 7.54
C PRO A 34 -5.81 5.18 7.05
N GLY A 35 -5.42 6.33 6.49
CA GLY A 35 -6.35 7.24 5.82
C GLY A 35 -7.11 6.54 4.69
N SER A 36 -6.38 5.90 3.76
CA SER A 36 -6.97 5.20 2.62
C SER A 36 -7.75 3.93 3.01
N GLY A 37 -7.27 3.20 4.04
CA GLY A 37 -7.90 1.97 4.52
C GLY A 37 -9.35 2.16 4.99
N ARG A 38 -9.69 3.33 5.55
CA ARG A 38 -11.06 3.64 5.97
C ARG A 38 -12.04 3.70 4.79
N PHE A 39 -11.60 4.07 3.59
CA PHE A 39 -12.45 4.09 2.40
C PHE A 39 -12.77 2.67 1.89
N LEU A 40 -11.85 1.72 2.08
CA LEU A 40 -12.04 0.32 1.69
C LEU A 40 -13.09 -0.39 2.55
N ALA A 41 -13.34 0.06 3.78
CA ALA A 41 -14.38 -0.51 4.63
C ALA A 41 -15.79 -0.33 4.04
N LEU A 42 -16.05 0.77 3.33
CA LEU A 42 -17.32 0.97 2.61
C LEU A 42 -17.47 -0.05 1.47
N ILE A 43 -16.39 -0.34 0.76
CA ILE A 43 -16.36 -1.38 -0.28
C ILE A 43 -16.65 -2.75 0.35
N GLY A 44 -16.08 -3.04 1.53
CA GLY A 44 -16.39 -4.23 2.31
C GLY A 44 -17.89 -4.32 2.66
N ALA A 45 -18.45 -3.25 3.19
CA ALA A 45 -19.84 -3.18 3.62
C ALA A 45 -20.84 -3.44 2.46
N ILE A 46 -20.62 -2.86 1.28
CA ILE A 46 -21.49 -3.09 0.11
C ILE A 46 -21.31 -4.48 -0.51
N SER A 47 -20.10 -5.02 -0.45
CA SER A 47 -19.77 -6.28 -1.13
C SER A 47 -20.24 -7.51 -0.37
N TRP A 48 -20.26 -7.43 0.97
CA TRP A 48 -20.73 -8.52 1.84
C TRP A 48 -21.81 -8.01 2.80
N PRO A 49 -23.09 -7.99 2.39
CA PRO A 49 -24.22 -7.74 3.26
C PRO A 49 -24.16 -8.56 4.56
N GLY A 50 -24.34 -7.91 5.72
CA GLY A 50 -24.20 -8.55 7.04
C GLY A 50 -22.76 -8.60 7.57
N LEU A 51 -21.78 -8.03 6.87
CA LEU A 51 -20.39 -7.95 7.34
C LEU A 51 -20.28 -7.18 8.66
N ILE A 52 -19.63 -7.80 9.65
CA ILE A 52 -19.33 -7.19 10.95
C ILE A 52 -17.97 -6.50 10.84
N VAL A 53 -17.94 -5.18 10.62
CA VAL A 53 -16.71 -4.45 10.27
C VAL A 53 -15.56 -4.66 11.27
N PRO A 54 -15.74 -4.57 12.61
CA PRO A 54 -14.64 -4.80 13.56
C PRO A 54 -14.11 -6.25 13.51
N LEU A 55 -14.99 -7.24 13.39
CA LEU A 55 -14.56 -8.64 13.27
C LEU A 55 -13.84 -8.89 11.95
N TRP A 56 -14.31 -8.28 10.86
CA TRP A 56 -13.69 -8.36 9.54
C TRP A 56 -12.26 -7.81 9.52
N LEU A 57 -12.05 -6.64 10.13
CA LEU A 57 -10.74 -6.02 10.31
C LEU A 57 -9.80 -6.92 11.14
N LEU A 58 -10.27 -7.46 12.26
CA LEU A 58 -9.50 -8.41 13.07
C LEU A 58 -9.07 -9.67 12.29
N ILE A 59 -9.98 -10.29 11.53
CA ILE A 59 -9.66 -11.47 10.71
C ILE A 59 -8.61 -11.13 9.66
N GLY A 60 -8.74 -9.98 8.99
CA GLY A 60 -7.74 -9.48 8.04
C GLY A 60 -6.37 -9.31 8.68
N ALA A 61 -6.30 -8.72 9.87
CA ALA A 61 -5.04 -8.54 10.60
C ALA A 61 -4.41 -9.88 11.03
N VAL A 62 -5.21 -10.89 11.38
CA VAL A 62 -4.71 -12.26 11.67
C VAL A 62 -4.09 -12.89 10.42
N MET A 63 -4.73 -12.75 9.25
CA MET A 63 -4.14 -13.21 7.98
C MET A 63 -2.83 -12.47 7.69
N CYS A 64 -2.81 -11.16 7.88
CA CYS A 64 -1.61 -10.33 7.74
C CYS A 64 -0.51 -10.73 8.72
N PHE A 65 -0.84 -11.17 9.94
CA PHE A 65 0.14 -11.55 10.95
C PHE A 65 1.03 -12.71 10.48
N PHE A 66 0.47 -13.76 9.89
CA PHE A 66 1.26 -14.87 9.35
C PHE A 66 2.20 -14.42 8.22
N HIS A 67 1.70 -13.56 7.34
CA HIS A 67 2.50 -12.97 6.27
C HIS A 67 3.59 -12.02 6.82
N ALA A 68 3.28 -11.25 7.86
CA ALA A 68 4.22 -10.36 8.55
C ALA A 68 5.34 -11.15 9.24
N MET A 69 5.03 -12.30 9.85
CA MET A 69 6.04 -13.20 10.41
C MET A 69 7.01 -13.72 9.34
N LEU A 70 6.50 -14.12 8.17
CA LEU A 70 7.34 -14.52 7.04
C LEU A 70 8.28 -13.38 6.63
N TYR A 71 7.77 -12.16 6.43
CA TYR A 71 8.59 -11.02 6.01
C TYR A 71 9.57 -10.55 7.09
N ALA A 72 9.23 -10.65 8.37
CA ALA A 72 10.15 -10.43 9.48
C ALA A 72 11.34 -11.41 9.42
N GLN A 73 11.09 -12.68 9.07
CA GLN A 73 12.12 -13.69 8.90
C GLN A 73 12.96 -13.48 7.63
N ILE A 74 12.33 -13.12 6.51
CA ILE A 74 13.01 -12.80 5.24
C ILE A 74 13.98 -11.63 5.44
N GLY A 75 13.51 -10.50 5.97
CA GLY A 75 14.35 -9.32 6.20
C GLY A 75 15.41 -9.54 7.29
N GLY A 76 15.12 -10.43 8.26
CA GLY A 76 16.08 -10.91 9.23
C GLY A 76 17.22 -11.72 8.65
N ALA A 77 16.90 -12.64 7.75
CA ALA A 77 17.83 -13.56 7.11
C ALA A 77 18.74 -12.87 6.08
N MET A 78 18.19 -11.92 5.32
CA MET A 78 18.94 -11.18 4.29
C MET A 78 18.67 -9.67 4.39
N PRO A 79 19.27 -8.97 5.38
CA PRO A 79 19.04 -7.54 5.59
C PRO A 79 19.81 -6.68 4.57
N ARG A 80 19.34 -6.69 3.31
CA ARG A 80 19.91 -6.00 2.15
C ARG A 80 18.82 -5.25 1.39
N SER A 81 19.22 -4.16 0.72
CA SER A 81 18.30 -3.39 -0.12
C SER A 81 17.84 -4.18 -1.34
N GLY A 82 16.56 -4.05 -1.71
CA GLY A 82 15.94 -4.74 -2.83
C GLY A 82 14.94 -5.84 -2.44
N GLY A 83 14.77 -6.09 -1.14
CA GLY A 83 13.65 -6.88 -0.61
C GLY A 83 13.51 -8.26 -1.23
N ASP A 84 12.32 -8.54 -1.78
CA ASP A 84 11.96 -9.84 -2.35
C ASP A 84 12.86 -10.25 -3.52
N TYR A 85 13.36 -9.29 -4.30
CA TYR A 85 14.33 -9.56 -5.35
C TYR A 85 15.56 -10.26 -4.76
N VAL A 86 16.15 -9.72 -3.70
CA VAL A 86 17.38 -10.27 -3.12
C VAL A 86 17.11 -11.68 -2.62
N PHE A 87 16.03 -11.86 -1.87
CA PHE A 87 15.68 -13.14 -1.26
C PHE A 87 15.40 -14.22 -2.33
N VAL A 88 14.49 -13.96 -3.28
CA VAL A 88 14.09 -14.95 -4.28
C VAL A 88 15.21 -15.26 -5.28
N ASN A 89 16.00 -14.26 -5.65
CA ASN A 89 17.17 -14.44 -6.53
C ASN A 89 18.15 -15.50 -5.96
N ARG A 90 18.39 -15.46 -4.64
CA ARG A 90 19.35 -16.36 -3.95
C ARG A 90 18.76 -17.71 -3.58
N VAL A 91 17.44 -17.77 -3.37
CA VAL A 91 16.78 -18.98 -2.88
C VAL A 91 16.22 -19.83 -4.01
N ILE A 92 15.57 -19.21 -5.00
CA ILE A 92 14.97 -19.92 -6.13
C ILE A 92 15.90 -19.88 -7.33
N HIS A 93 15.97 -18.73 -8.01
CA HIS A 93 16.75 -18.53 -9.23
C HIS A 93 16.85 -17.03 -9.58
N PRO A 94 18.00 -16.54 -10.11
CA PRO A 94 18.17 -15.12 -10.43
C PRO A 94 17.15 -14.56 -11.42
N VAL A 95 16.85 -15.32 -12.48
CA VAL A 95 15.86 -14.92 -13.49
C VAL A 95 14.47 -14.78 -12.87
N ILE A 96 14.06 -15.73 -12.02
CA ILE A 96 12.74 -15.71 -11.38
C ILE A 96 12.65 -14.53 -10.41
N GLY A 97 13.70 -14.28 -9.62
CA GLY A 97 13.76 -13.11 -8.74
C GLY A 97 13.65 -11.80 -9.52
N PHE A 98 14.36 -11.67 -10.65
CA PHE A 98 14.28 -10.48 -11.49
C PHE A 98 12.91 -10.32 -12.16
N MET A 99 12.37 -11.37 -12.79
CA MET A 99 11.05 -11.33 -13.43
C MET A 99 9.94 -10.94 -12.45
N MET A 100 9.94 -11.56 -11.26
CA MET A 100 8.96 -11.27 -10.22
C MET A 100 9.08 -9.81 -9.76
N SER A 101 10.27 -9.40 -9.35
CA SER A 101 10.47 -8.03 -8.83
C SER A 101 10.24 -6.96 -9.90
N PHE A 102 10.67 -7.18 -11.15
CA PHE A 102 10.46 -6.23 -12.24
C PHE A 102 8.98 -6.04 -12.54
N THR A 103 8.24 -7.14 -12.69
CA THR A 103 6.79 -7.12 -12.95
C THR A 103 6.05 -6.44 -11.80
N PHE A 104 6.39 -6.80 -10.56
CA PHE A 104 5.79 -6.18 -9.37
C PHE A 104 6.08 -4.68 -9.31
N MET A 105 7.33 -4.25 -9.47
CA MET A 105 7.73 -2.84 -9.38
C MET A 105 7.13 -1.96 -10.48
N VAL A 106 7.13 -2.42 -11.73
CA VAL A 106 6.56 -1.65 -12.86
C VAL A 106 5.05 -1.54 -12.71
N THR A 107 4.37 -2.65 -12.38
CA THR A 107 2.92 -2.62 -12.15
C THR A 107 2.57 -1.75 -10.95
N MET A 108 3.30 -1.86 -9.85
CA MET A 108 3.10 -1.05 -8.64
C MET A 108 3.21 0.45 -8.95
N ALA A 109 4.29 0.85 -9.63
CA ALA A 109 4.54 2.25 -9.97
C ALA A 109 3.42 2.79 -10.87
N PHE A 110 3.03 2.02 -11.89
CA PHE A 110 1.98 2.43 -12.80
C PHE A 110 0.61 2.53 -12.11
N THR A 111 0.23 1.53 -11.30
CA THR A 111 -1.03 1.53 -10.52
C THR A 111 -1.08 2.65 -9.50
N ILE A 112 0.03 2.95 -8.82
CA ILE A 112 0.07 4.08 -7.87
C ILE A 112 -0.22 5.40 -8.58
N GLY A 113 0.35 5.58 -9.77
CA GLY A 113 0.04 6.73 -10.62
C GLY A 113 -1.45 6.85 -10.92
N GLY A 114 -2.08 5.75 -11.33
CA GLY A 114 -3.48 5.83 -11.76
C GLY A 114 -4.54 5.75 -10.67
N ALA A 115 -4.22 5.18 -9.50
CA ALA A 115 -5.19 4.95 -8.43
C ALA A 115 -4.94 5.83 -7.20
N VAL A 116 -3.67 5.93 -6.77
CA VAL A 116 -3.33 6.52 -5.47
C VAL A 116 -3.05 8.02 -5.57
N VAL A 117 -2.43 8.47 -6.68
CA VAL A 117 -2.18 9.91 -6.88
C VAL A 117 -3.50 10.70 -7.02
N PRO A 118 -4.50 10.25 -7.83
CA PRO A 118 -5.81 10.90 -7.87
C PRO A 118 -6.55 10.89 -6.53
N ASP A 119 -6.33 9.88 -5.68
CA ASP A 119 -6.97 9.79 -4.36
C ASP A 119 -6.61 10.96 -3.44
N VAL A 120 -5.41 11.55 -3.54
CA VAL A 120 -5.10 12.77 -2.75
C VAL A 120 -5.97 13.95 -3.14
N VAL A 121 -6.32 14.04 -4.42
CA VAL A 121 -7.15 15.13 -4.93
C VAL A 121 -8.60 14.89 -4.58
N PHE A 122 -9.12 13.70 -4.89
CA PHE A 122 -10.50 13.34 -4.66
C PHE A 122 -10.81 13.07 -3.17
N ARG A 123 -10.16 12.07 -2.55
CA ARG A 123 -10.41 11.63 -1.16
C ARG A 123 -9.75 12.52 -0.10
N GLY A 124 -8.72 13.27 -0.49
CA GLY A 124 -8.04 14.21 0.40
C GLY A 124 -8.62 15.62 0.30
N ILE A 125 -8.24 16.35 -0.74
CA ILE A 125 -8.50 17.79 -0.87
C ILE A 125 -9.97 18.07 -1.17
N GLY A 126 -10.56 17.39 -2.17
CA GLY A 126 -11.94 17.59 -2.59
C GLY A 126 -12.94 17.22 -1.49
N PHE A 127 -12.77 16.03 -0.89
CA PHE A 127 -13.56 15.61 0.27
C PHE A 127 -13.41 16.55 1.48
N GLY A 128 -12.19 16.99 1.78
CA GLY A 128 -11.93 17.92 2.89
C GLY A 128 -12.56 19.28 2.67
N ALA A 129 -12.46 19.83 1.44
CA ALA A 129 -13.08 21.10 1.07
C ALA A 129 -14.61 21.03 1.11
N TRP A 130 -15.18 19.95 0.57
CA TRP A 130 -16.62 19.70 0.62
C TRP A 130 -17.12 19.61 2.07
N SER A 131 -16.46 18.79 2.90
CA SER A 131 -16.80 18.62 4.32
C SER A 131 -16.66 19.92 5.11
N LEU A 132 -15.62 20.71 4.82
CA LEU A 132 -15.42 22.01 5.44
C LEU A 132 -16.53 22.99 5.04
N GLY A 133 -16.95 22.96 3.77
CA GLY A 133 -18.10 23.74 3.29
C GLY A 133 -19.41 23.37 3.98
N VAL A 134 -19.66 22.08 4.22
CA VAL A 134 -20.82 21.61 4.99
C VAL A 134 -20.77 22.11 6.44
N VAL A 135 -19.64 21.92 7.13
CA VAL A 135 -19.48 22.31 8.54
C VAL A 135 -19.53 23.83 8.74
N THR A 136 -19.02 24.61 7.78
CA THR A 136 -19.00 26.09 7.86
C THR A 136 -20.20 26.76 7.18
N ASN A 137 -21.12 25.99 6.61
CA ASN A 137 -22.24 26.47 5.80
C ASN A 137 -21.79 27.42 4.66
N ASN A 138 -20.72 27.04 3.94
CA ASN A 138 -20.16 27.80 2.82
C ASN A 138 -20.40 27.07 1.49
N PRO A 139 -21.39 27.51 0.67
CA PRO A 139 -21.71 26.89 -0.61
C PRO A 139 -20.57 26.93 -1.64
N GLY A 140 -19.68 27.92 -1.55
CA GLY A 140 -18.50 28.03 -2.41
C GLY A 140 -17.51 26.89 -2.18
N LEU A 141 -17.27 26.54 -0.92
CA LEU A 141 -16.42 25.39 -0.57
C LEU A 141 -17.07 24.05 -0.93
N VAL A 142 -18.38 23.93 -0.78
CA VAL A 142 -19.13 22.73 -1.20
C VAL A 142 -19.02 22.51 -2.71
N SER A 143 -19.31 23.53 -3.51
CA SER A 143 -19.25 23.46 -4.98
C SER A 143 -17.82 23.20 -5.47
N TRP A 144 -16.83 23.88 -4.91
CA TRP A 144 -15.42 23.66 -5.24
C TRP A 144 -14.94 22.24 -4.88
N GLY A 145 -15.35 21.74 -3.70
CA GLY A 145 -15.04 20.37 -3.28
C GLY A 145 -15.62 19.32 -4.23
N ILE A 146 -16.86 19.53 -4.71
CA ILE A 146 -17.49 18.67 -5.73
C ILE A 146 -16.76 18.77 -7.07
N GLU A 147 -16.40 19.98 -7.52
CA GLU A 147 -15.70 20.18 -8.80
C GLU A 147 -14.35 19.45 -8.83
N ILE A 148 -13.51 19.67 -7.82
CA ILE A 148 -12.20 19.00 -7.69
C ILE A 148 -12.36 17.48 -7.59
N SER A 149 -13.39 17.04 -6.88
CA SER A 149 -13.66 15.62 -6.68
C SER A 149 -14.09 14.87 -7.94
N ASN A 150 -14.54 15.58 -8.98
CA ASN A 150 -15.11 14.98 -10.19
C ASN A 150 -14.36 15.32 -11.48
N SER A 151 -13.37 16.21 -11.43
CA SER A 151 -12.63 16.68 -12.61
C SER A 151 -11.30 15.93 -12.79
N PRO A 152 -11.15 15.11 -13.86
CA PRO A 152 -9.88 14.45 -14.15
C PRO A 152 -8.72 15.43 -14.39
N THR A 153 -9.02 16.64 -14.87
CA THR A 153 -8.02 17.70 -15.05
C THR A 153 -7.45 18.16 -13.72
N TRP A 154 -8.30 18.34 -12.69
CA TRP A 154 -7.83 18.69 -11.35
C TRP A 154 -7.02 17.56 -10.72
N TRP A 155 -7.41 16.30 -10.95
CA TRP A 155 -6.65 15.14 -10.48
C TRP A 155 -5.25 15.09 -11.08
N PHE A 156 -5.12 15.35 -12.38
CA PHE A 156 -3.83 15.45 -13.05
C PHE A 156 -2.99 16.61 -12.49
N ILE A 157 -3.50 17.84 -12.51
CA ILE A 157 -2.71 19.02 -12.12
C ILE A 157 -2.23 18.93 -10.67
N ILE A 158 -3.16 18.69 -9.73
CA ILE A 158 -2.83 18.67 -8.30
C ILE A 158 -2.02 17.41 -7.96
N GLY A 159 -2.36 16.27 -8.58
CA GLY A 159 -1.65 15.01 -8.44
C GLY A 159 -0.19 15.11 -8.88
N THR A 160 0.07 15.64 -10.07
CA THR A 160 1.43 15.85 -10.60
C THR A 160 2.21 16.82 -9.73
N ILE A 161 1.62 17.93 -9.28
CA ILE A 161 2.27 18.87 -8.35
C ILE A 161 2.66 18.17 -7.03
N ALA A 162 1.72 17.44 -6.43
CA ALA A 162 1.96 16.70 -5.19
C ALA A 162 3.06 15.63 -5.36
N MET A 163 3.09 14.95 -6.50
CA MET A 163 4.12 13.97 -6.81
C MET A 163 5.51 14.61 -7.04
N VAL A 164 5.59 15.76 -7.71
CA VAL A 164 6.85 16.51 -7.86
C VAL A 164 7.37 16.94 -6.49
N ILE A 165 6.50 17.44 -5.60
CA ILE A 165 6.86 17.78 -4.22
C ILE A 165 7.38 16.53 -3.49
N ALA A 166 6.70 15.40 -3.61
CA ALA A 166 7.13 14.13 -3.02
C ALA A 166 8.50 13.67 -3.55
N LEU A 167 8.76 13.81 -4.84
CA LEU A 167 10.08 13.53 -5.43
C LEU A 167 11.17 14.42 -4.81
N LEU A 168 10.93 15.73 -4.70
CA LEU A 168 11.88 16.67 -4.10
C LEU A 168 12.18 16.33 -2.63
N ILE A 169 11.15 15.93 -1.88
CA ILE A 169 11.28 15.46 -0.50
C ILE A 169 12.12 14.16 -0.43
N MET A 170 11.86 13.20 -1.32
CA MET A 170 12.57 11.91 -1.34
C MET A 170 14.03 12.03 -1.78
N VAL A 171 14.38 13.07 -2.55
CA VAL A 171 15.76 13.42 -2.89
C VAL A 171 16.52 14.02 -1.69
N ALA A 172 15.81 14.63 -0.74
CA ALA A 172 16.40 15.22 0.46
C ALA A 172 17.07 14.16 1.36
N PRO A 173 17.94 14.57 2.30
CA PRO A 173 18.60 13.63 3.22
C PRO A 173 17.60 12.76 4.00
N THR A 174 17.99 11.52 4.31
CA THR A 174 17.16 10.52 5.03
C THR A 174 16.40 11.09 6.22
N LYS A 175 17.02 11.96 7.02
CA LYS A 175 16.38 12.56 8.21
C LYS A 175 15.15 13.41 7.89
N VAL A 176 15.11 14.05 6.73
CA VAL A 176 14.02 14.96 6.33
C VAL A 176 12.77 14.18 6.00
N TRP A 177 12.85 13.27 5.03
CA TRP A 177 11.69 12.48 4.64
C TRP A 177 11.27 11.50 5.75
N LEU A 178 12.20 10.98 6.55
CA LEU A 178 11.86 10.11 7.68
C LEU A 178 11.01 10.83 8.74
N ARG A 179 11.30 12.11 9.01
CA ARG A 179 10.51 12.92 9.94
C ARG A 179 9.07 13.13 9.47
N ILE A 180 8.84 13.19 8.16
CA ILE A 180 7.49 13.28 7.59
C ILE A 180 6.70 12.00 7.89
N TYR A 181 7.31 10.82 7.76
CA TYR A 181 6.69 9.56 8.16
C TYR A 181 6.40 9.51 9.67
N GLU A 182 7.33 9.94 10.51
CA GLU A 182 7.14 9.96 11.96
C GLU A 182 5.97 10.87 12.36
N VAL A 183 5.87 12.07 11.76
CA VAL A 183 4.74 12.98 11.97
C VAL A 183 3.44 12.38 11.43
N ALA A 184 3.45 11.79 10.24
CA ALA A 184 2.28 11.15 9.65
C ALA A 184 1.73 10.03 10.55
N LEU A 185 2.62 9.20 11.10
CA LEU A 185 2.28 8.16 12.05
C LEU A 185 1.62 8.72 13.32
N ILE A 186 2.25 9.73 13.93
CA ILE A 186 1.75 10.32 15.18
C ILE A 186 0.38 10.95 14.95
N LEU A 187 0.23 11.76 13.88
CA LEU A 187 -1.04 12.38 13.54
C LEU A 187 -2.12 11.35 13.24
N SER A 188 -1.80 10.28 12.49
CA SER A 188 -2.75 9.21 12.19
C SER A 188 -3.31 8.57 13.47
N ILE A 189 -2.45 8.23 14.42
CA ILE A 189 -2.86 7.65 15.71
C ILE A 189 -3.70 8.65 16.52
N ILE A 190 -3.29 9.92 16.58
CA ILE A 190 -4.05 10.96 17.30
C ILE A 190 -5.43 11.13 16.68
N THR A 191 -5.53 11.21 15.34
CA THR A 191 -6.83 11.33 14.66
C THR A 191 -7.71 10.11 14.88
N ALA A 192 -7.14 8.90 14.87
CA ALA A 192 -7.90 7.68 15.14
C ALA A 192 -8.46 7.65 16.56
N ILE A 193 -7.64 7.99 17.57
CA ILE A 193 -8.06 8.06 18.97
C ILE A 193 -9.13 9.14 19.16
N ALA A 194 -8.90 10.35 18.64
CA ALA A 194 -9.84 11.46 18.75
C ALA A 194 -11.19 11.11 18.09
N MET A 195 -11.16 10.46 16.93
CA MET A 195 -12.37 10.02 16.24
C MET A 195 -13.09 8.91 17.01
N GLY A 196 -12.36 7.95 17.58
CA GLY A 196 -12.91 6.95 18.49
C GLY A 196 -13.59 7.56 19.71
N ILE A 197 -13.00 8.60 20.31
CA ILE A 197 -13.61 9.35 21.42
C ILE A 197 -14.89 10.07 20.98
N ILE A 198 -14.88 10.74 19.82
CA ILE A 198 -16.08 11.41 19.28
C ILE A 198 -17.22 10.39 19.14
N PHE A 199 -16.96 9.21 18.57
CA PHE A 199 -17.99 8.18 18.45
C PHE A 199 -18.39 7.58 19.80
N ALA A 200 -17.46 7.34 20.73
CA ALA A 200 -17.77 6.81 22.05
C ALA A 200 -18.66 7.73 22.90
N LEU A 201 -18.64 9.04 22.63
CA LEU A 201 -19.40 10.05 23.37
C LEU A 201 -20.76 10.38 22.74
N ASN A 202 -21.09 9.83 21.57
CA ASN A 202 -22.32 10.14 20.85
C ASN A 202 -23.14 8.86 20.60
N SER A 203 -24.45 9.01 20.49
CA SER A 203 -25.37 7.93 20.14
C SER A 203 -25.78 8.00 18.67
N HIS A 204 -26.44 6.95 18.18
CA HIS A 204 -27.05 6.96 16.86
C HIS A 204 -28.06 8.11 16.68
N VAL A 205 -28.81 8.44 17.74
CA VAL A 205 -29.77 9.55 17.73
C VAL A 205 -29.05 10.89 17.51
N ASP A 206 -27.91 11.10 18.16
CA ASP A 206 -27.10 12.32 18.00
C ASP A 206 -26.56 12.44 16.57
N PHE A 207 -26.14 11.31 15.98
CA PHE A 207 -25.68 11.26 14.60
C PHE A 207 -26.78 11.63 13.60
N VAL A 208 -27.98 11.04 13.73
CA VAL A 208 -29.13 11.36 12.86
C VAL A 208 -29.55 12.82 13.02
N ALA A 209 -29.56 13.34 14.25
CA ALA A 209 -29.84 14.75 14.52
C ALA A 209 -28.79 15.69 13.89
N ALA A 210 -27.51 15.35 14.01
CA ALA A 210 -26.42 16.12 13.41
C ALA A 210 -26.48 16.11 11.87
N TRP A 211 -26.79 14.97 11.27
CA TRP A 211 -27.01 14.84 9.84
C TRP A 211 -28.13 15.77 9.35
N ASN A 212 -29.31 15.66 9.94
CA ASN A 212 -30.47 16.46 9.53
C ASN A 212 -30.25 17.96 9.73
N ARG A 213 -29.45 18.35 10.73
CA ARG A 213 -29.08 19.75 10.98
C ARG A 213 -28.15 20.31 9.90
N LEU A 214 -27.14 19.55 9.47
CA LEU A 214 -26.08 20.03 8.56
C LEU A 214 -26.37 19.74 7.08
N LEU A 215 -27.26 18.79 6.79
CA LEU A 215 -27.72 18.44 5.45
C LEU A 215 -29.25 18.56 5.35
N PRO A 216 -29.83 19.76 5.53
CA PRO A 216 -31.29 19.93 5.55
C PRO A 216 -31.97 19.55 4.23
N ASN A 217 -31.23 19.58 3.12
CA ASN A 217 -31.75 19.22 1.79
C ASN A 217 -31.83 17.71 1.56
N VAL A 218 -31.18 16.90 2.40
CA VAL A 218 -31.15 15.43 2.29
C VAL A 218 -31.28 14.86 3.69
N ALA A 219 -32.52 14.67 4.15
CA ALA A 219 -32.78 14.03 5.44
C ALA A 219 -32.16 12.62 5.48
N TYR A 220 -31.73 12.19 6.67
CA TYR A 220 -31.11 10.88 6.87
C TYR A 220 -32.02 9.72 6.42
N SER A 221 -33.33 9.82 6.69
CA SER A 221 -34.32 8.83 6.23
C SER A 221 -34.43 8.77 4.70
N THR A 222 -34.39 9.93 4.03
CA THR A 222 -34.36 10.00 2.56
C THR A 222 -33.08 9.40 2.01
N PHE A 223 -31.94 9.63 2.66
CA PHE A 223 -30.66 9.04 2.27
C PHE A 223 -30.70 7.50 2.30
N ILE A 224 -31.16 6.91 3.40
CA ILE A 224 -31.26 5.45 3.54
C ILE A 224 -32.29 4.87 2.57
N SER A 225 -33.50 5.43 2.51
CA SER A 225 -34.55 4.94 1.61
C SER A 225 -34.22 5.08 0.12
N THR A 226 -33.45 6.11 -0.26
CA THR A 226 -32.96 6.23 -1.65
C THR A 226 -31.99 5.12 -1.98
N ALA A 227 -31.04 4.80 -1.09
CA ALA A 227 -30.14 3.68 -1.30
C ALA A 227 -30.91 2.35 -1.41
N GLU A 228 -31.89 2.12 -0.52
CA GLU A 228 -32.75 0.94 -0.54
C GLU A 228 -33.53 0.80 -1.85
N ASN A 229 -34.18 1.89 -2.30
CA ASN A 229 -34.93 1.92 -3.55
C ASN A 229 -34.05 1.67 -4.79
N LEU A 230 -32.76 2.01 -4.71
CA LEU A 230 -31.76 1.75 -5.75
C LEU A 230 -31.08 0.38 -5.60
N GLY A 231 -31.63 -0.51 -4.77
CA GLY A 231 -31.17 -1.90 -4.65
C GLY A 231 -30.06 -2.14 -3.62
N CYS A 232 -29.69 -1.14 -2.82
CA CYS A 232 -28.83 -1.39 -1.66
C CYS A 232 -29.60 -2.31 -0.69
N PRO A 233 -29.05 -3.46 -0.30
CA PRO A 233 -29.72 -4.26 0.71
C PRO A 233 -29.60 -3.50 2.04
N ILE A 234 -30.70 -3.30 2.76
CA ILE A 234 -30.75 -2.57 4.05
C ILE A 234 -31.41 -3.50 5.08
N GLY A 235 -31.09 -3.36 6.37
CA GLY A 235 -31.64 -4.20 7.43
C GLY A 235 -31.15 -5.65 7.37
N VAL A 236 -29.99 -5.90 6.75
CA VAL A 236 -29.42 -7.25 6.68
C VAL A 236 -28.76 -7.58 8.02
N PRO A 237 -29.17 -8.67 8.70
CA PRO A 237 -28.57 -9.06 9.96
C PRO A 237 -27.07 -9.34 9.81
N SER A 238 -26.33 -9.09 10.89
CA SER A 238 -24.92 -9.47 10.97
C SER A 238 -24.73 -10.97 10.73
N ASP A 239 -23.80 -11.31 9.85
CA ASP A 239 -23.47 -12.68 9.45
C ASP A 239 -21.95 -12.92 9.49
N ILE A 240 -21.55 -13.95 10.23
CA ILE A 240 -20.16 -14.37 10.35
C ILE A 240 -19.66 -14.93 9.00
N ALA A 241 -20.50 -15.61 8.22
CA ALA A 241 -20.08 -16.17 6.93
C ALA A 241 -19.77 -15.06 5.92
N ALA A 242 -20.61 -14.02 5.84
CA ALA A 242 -20.33 -12.79 5.09
C ALA A 242 -19.01 -12.13 5.55
N THR A 243 -18.80 -12.03 6.86
CA THR A 243 -17.59 -11.45 7.47
C THR A 243 -16.32 -12.22 7.09
N ILE A 244 -16.34 -13.55 7.15
CA ILE A 244 -15.21 -14.42 6.76
C ILE A 244 -14.96 -14.34 5.25
N SER A 245 -16.04 -14.31 4.45
CA SER A 245 -15.93 -14.22 2.98
C SER A 245 -15.28 -12.91 2.54
N GLY A 246 -15.55 -11.82 3.25
CA GLY A 246 -14.92 -10.52 3.01
C GLY A 246 -13.48 -10.41 3.47
N ALA A 247 -12.96 -11.32 4.30
CA ALA A 247 -11.67 -11.16 4.98
C ALA A 247 -10.47 -10.92 4.03
N VAL A 248 -10.55 -11.40 2.79
CA VAL A 248 -9.54 -11.11 1.76
C VAL A 248 -9.42 -9.62 1.49
N LEU A 249 -10.54 -8.88 1.46
CA LEU A 249 -10.47 -7.42 1.30
C LEU A 249 -9.87 -6.73 2.54
N ALA A 250 -10.16 -7.22 3.75
CA ALA A 250 -9.55 -6.67 4.99
C ALA A 250 -8.03 -6.81 5.01
N PHE A 251 -7.48 -7.89 4.44
CA PHE A 251 -6.03 -8.05 4.33
C PHE A 251 -5.35 -6.87 3.62
N TRP A 252 -6.01 -6.32 2.58
CA TRP A 252 -5.45 -5.21 1.80
C TRP A 252 -5.47 -3.88 2.54
N ILE A 253 -6.32 -3.72 3.56
CA ILE A 253 -6.31 -2.54 4.45
C ILE A 253 -5.01 -2.43 5.23
N TYR A 254 -4.38 -3.57 5.55
CA TYR A 254 -3.16 -3.61 6.35
C TYR A 254 -1.89 -3.79 5.51
N LEU A 255 -2.01 -3.96 4.19
CA LEU A 255 -0.85 -4.22 3.35
C LEU A 255 0.08 -3.00 3.36
N GLY A 256 1.33 -3.20 3.77
CA GLY A 256 2.31 -2.12 3.89
C GLY A 256 3.36 -2.36 4.96
N TYR A 257 3.06 -3.19 5.96
CA TYR A 257 4.01 -3.56 7.01
C TYR A 257 5.29 -4.21 6.49
N GLN A 258 5.24 -4.85 5.32
CA GLN A 258 6.35 -5.61 4.74
C GLN A 258 7.44 -4.73 4.09
N TYR A 259 7.16 -3.45 3.82
CA TYR A 259 8.08 -2.60 3.05
C TYR A 259 9.43 -2.36 3.72
N ALA A 260 9.57 -2.55 5.04
CA ALA A 260 10.86 -2.50 5.75
C ALA A 260 11.94 -3.40 5.14
N VAL A 261 11.54 -4.51 4.53
CA VAL A 261 12.48 -5.46 3.90
C VAL A 261 13.14 -4.86 2.66
N ASN A 262 12.47 -3.94 1.94
CA ASN A 262 12.99 -3.35 0.70
C ASN A 262 14.16 -2.38 0.92
N PHE A 263 14.22 -1.72 2.08
CA PHE A 263 15.28 -0.79 2.45
C PHE A 263 16.10 -1.30 3.64
N ALA A 264 16.13 -2.62 3.87
CA ALA A 264 16.83 -3.25 4.98
C ALA A 264 18.32 -2.88 5.09
N GLY A 265 18.97 -2.53 3.97
CA GLY A 265 20.36 -2.03 3.94
C GLY A 265 20.57 -0.70 4.69
N GLU A 266 19.53 0.12 4.84
CA GLU A 266 19.57 1.43 5.50
C GLU A 266 19.13 1.38 6.98
N ILE A 267 18.74 0.19 7.48
CA ILE A 267 18.24 0.00 8.84
C ILE A 267 19.39 -0.37 9.80
N LYS A 268 19.48 0.32 10.93
CA LYS A 268 20.38 0.01 12.06
C LYS A 268 19.93 -1.27 12.73
N GLU A 269 20.87 -2.17 13.05
CA GLU A 269 20.56 -3.48 13.64
C GLU A 269 19.40 -4.20 12.92
N ALA A 270 19.40 -4.17 11.59
CA ALA A 270 18.30 -4.63 10.72
C ALA A 270 17.67 -5.96 11.16
N THR A 271 18.49 -6.94 11.57
CA THR A 271 18.05 -8.25 12.06
C THR A 271 17.09 -8.19 13.26
N LYS A 272 17.20 -7.16 14.12
CA LYS A 272 16.28 -6.92 15.26
C LYS A 272 15.22 -5.89 14.91
N SER A 273 15.59 -4.83 14.20
CA SER A 273 14.69 -3.70 13.93
C SER A 273 13.62 -4.01 12.88
N ILE A 274 13.89 -4.88 11.90
CA ILE A 274 12.89 -5.26 10.87
C ILE A 274 11.69 -6.00 11.50
N PRO A 275 11.87 -7.04 12.32
CA PRO A 275 10.73 -7.68 12.99
C PRO A 275 9.88 -6.71 13.82
N ILE A 276 10.53 -5.78 14.55
CA ILE A 276 9.83 -4.75 15.33
C ILE A 276 9.03 -3.82 14.42
N ALA A 277 9.61 -3.37 13.30
CA ALA A 277 8.92 -2.49 12.35
C ALA A 277 7.75 -3.18 11.67
N VAL A 278 7.95 -4.42 11.19
CA VAL A 278 6.95 -5.21 10.49
C VAL A 278 5.77 -5.55 11.41
N ILE A 279 6.02 -6.18 12.56
CA ILE A 279 4.94 -6.59 13.46
C ILE A 279 4.31 -5.38 14.18
N GLY A 280 5.14 -4.42 14.61
CA GLY A 280 4.67 -3.22 15.30
C GLY A 280 3.80 -2.33 14.41
N SER A 281 4.13 -2.18 13.13
CA SER A 281 3.29 -1.42 12.20
C SER A 281 1.93 -2.09 11.95
N LEU A 282 1.88 -3.43 11.86
CA LEU A 282 0.61 -4.16 11.75
C LEU A 282 -0.28 -3.97 12.99
N ILE A 283 0.28 -4.10 14.19
CA ILE A 283 -0.47 -3.91 15.44
C ILE A 283 -1.01 -2.49 15.57
N LEU A 284 -0.19 -1.48 15.24
CA LEU A 284 -0.61 -0.08 15.29
C LEU A 284 -1.64 0.25 14.21
N ALA A 285 -1.53 -0.33 13.02
CA ALA A 285 -2.53 -0.20 11.97
C ALA A 285 -3.85 -0.85 12.37
N LEU A 286 -3.82 -2.05 12.97
CA LEU A 286 -5.00 -2.70 13.54
C LEU A 286 -5.64 -1.80 14.60
N PHE A 287 -4.87 -1.33 15.57
CA PHE A 287 -5.35 -0.43 16.62
C PHE A 287 -6.01 0.84 16.04
N ALA A 288 -5.37 1.49 15.06
CA ALA A 288 -5.87 2.72 14.46
C ALA A 288 -7.20 2.52 13.71
N HIS A 289 -7.43 1.36 13.10
CA HIS A 289 -8.71 1.06 12.46
C HIS A 289 -9.76 0.60 13.48
N GLU A 290 -9.40 -0.29 14.41
CA GLU A 290 -10.33 -0.84 15.40
C GLU A 290 -10.88 0.23 16.33
N ILE A 291 -10.04 1.13 16.85
CA ILE A 291 -10.52 2.20 17.74
C ILE A 291 -11.55 3.09 17.06
N VAL A 292 -11.50 3.22 15.74
CA VAL A 292 -12.50 3.96 14.97
C VAL A 292 -13.75 3.11 14.78
N TYR A 293 -13.62 1.94 14.15
CA TYR A 293 -14.77 1.16 13.72
C TYR A 293 -15.54 0.52 14.88
N PHE A 294 -14.86 0.14 15.96
CA PHE A 294 -15.48 -0.41 17.15
C PHE A 294 -16.48 0.58 17.78
N PHE A 295 -16.13 1.87 17.85
CA PHE A 295 -17.03 2.91 18.36
C PHE A 295 -17.95 3.49 17.28
N ALA A 296 -17.50 3.56 16.02
CA ALA A 296 -18.30 4.16 14.95
C ALA A 296 -19.50 3.31 14.56
N VAL A 297 -19.34 1.98 14.42
CA VAL A 297 -20.40 1.10 13.89
C VAL A 297 -21.70 1.17 14.71
N PRO A 298 -21.70 1.14 16.05
CA PRO A 298 -22.92 1.34 16.84
C PRO A 298 -23.61 2.70 16.66
N VAL A 299 -22.85 3.74 16.26
CA VAL A 299 -23.35 5.11 16.11
C VAL A 299 -23.86 5.34 14.69
N VAL A 300 -23.08 5.00 13.68
CA VAL A 300 -23.46 5.26 12.28
C VAL A 300 -24.36 4.16 11.73
N THR A 301 -24.24 2.93 12.23
CA THR A 301 -24.86 1.67 11.78
C THR A 301 -24.26 1.09 10.49
N ASP A 302 -24.34 -0.24 10.34
CA ASP A 302 -23.92 -0.94 9.13
C ASP A 302 -24.74 -0.51 7.90
N ASP A 303 -26.04 -0.26 8.08
CA ASP A 303 -26.92 0.20 7.00
C ASP A 303 -26.50 1.56 6.45
N PHE A 304 -26.03 2.48 7.30
CA PHE A 304 -25.44 3.72 6.82
C PHE A 304 -24.15 3.48 6.02
N LEU A 305 -23.23 2.64 6.51
CA LEU A 305 -21.97 2.36 5.81
C LEU A 305 -22.25 1.75 4.43
N ARG A 306 -23.27 0.91 4.33
CA ARG A 306 -23.71 0.27 3.09
C ARG A 306 -24.37 1.28 2.15
N ALA A 307 -25.34 2.06 2.65
CA ALA A 307 -25.99 3.12 1.87
C ALA A 307 -24.97 4.14 1.34
N ALA A 308 -24.03 4.57 2.19
CA ALA A 308 -22.94 5.46 1.82
C ALA A 308 -22.02 4.87 0.76
N GLY A 309 -21.62 3.61 0.91
CA GLY A 309 -20.85 2.91 -0.11
C GLY A 309 -21.61 2.77 -1.42
N TRP A 310 -22.90 2.44 -1.37
CA TRP A 310 -23.74 2.17 -2.54
C TRP A 310 -23.97 3.44 -3.37
N LEU A 311 -24.43 4.51 -2.72
CA LEU A 311 -24.66 5.81 -3.37
C LEU A 311 -23.39 6.46 -3.88
N PHE A 312 -22.23 6.08 -3.36
CA PHE A 312 -20.94 6.62 -3.80
C PHE A 312 -20.28 5.79 -4.92
N TYR A 313 -20.20 4.47 -4.75
CA TYR A 313 -19.45 3.58 -5.65
C TYR A 313 -20.32 2.95 -6.75
N VAL A 314 -21.62 2.75 -6.51
CA VAL A 314 -22.53 2.07 -7.44
C VAL A 314 -23.42 3.08 -8.15
N GLU A 315 -24.17 3.88 -7.39
CA GLU A 315 -25.20 4.81 -7.90
C GLU A 315 -24.77 6.28 -7.74
N ARG A 316 -23.57 6.60 -8.24
CA ARG A 316 -22.95 7.92 -8.08
C ARG A 316 -23.83 9.02 -8.68
N GLY A 317 -24.13 10.04 -7.87
CA GLY A 317 -24.89 11.22 -8.30
C GLY A 317 -26.41 11.10 -8.09
N ALA A 318 -26.90 10.00 -7.52
CA ALA A 318 -28.31 9.85 -7.14
C ALA A 318 -28.79 10.91 -6.13
N LEU A 319 -27.88 11.42 -5.29
CA LEU A 319 -28.13 12.50 -4.35
C LEU A 319 -27.06 13.59 -4.49
N PRO A 320 -27.38 14.87 -4.23
CA PRO A 320 -26.43 15.99 -4.32
C PRO A 320 -25.52 16.06 -3.08
N ILE A 321 -24.93 14.92 -2.70
CA ILE A 321 -24.04 14.77 -1.55
C ILE A 321 -22.69 14.21 -2.02
N GLY A 322 -21.63 14.60 -1.32
CA GLY A 322 -20.29 14.11 -1.56
C GLY A 322 -20.08 12.72 -0.95
N PHE A 323 -18.82 12.37 -0.74
CA PHE A 323 -18.44 11.12 -0.08
C PHE A 323 -18.83 11.14 1.41
N THR A 324 -19.58 10.14 1.90
CA THR A 324 -20.12 10.12 3.28
C THR A 324 -19.70 8.87 4.05
N GLY A 325 -18.41 8.75 4.42
CA GLY A 325 -17.90 7.66 5.26
C GLY A 325 -17.87 7.98 6.77
N VAL A 326 -17.18 7.14 7.55
CA VAL A 326 -16.96 7.36 9.00
C VAL A 326 -16.26 8.69 9.30
N ASP A 327 -15.35 9.13 8.42
CA ASP A 327 -14.68 10.42 8.52
C ASP A 327 -15.70 11.56 8.51
N PHE A 328 -16.62 11.53 7.54
CA PHE A 328 -17.68 12.52 7.42
C PHE A 328 -18.64 12.49 8.61
N ALA A 329 -19.03 11.29 9.07
CA ALA A 329 -19.85 11.15 10.26
C ALA A 329 -19.20 11.80 11.49
N SER A 330 -17.88 11.68 11.64
CA SER A 330 -17.16 12.36 12.73
C SER A 330 -17.22 13.89 12.62
N PHE A 331 -17.25 14.44 11.41
CA PHE A 331 -17.38 15.88 11.16
C PHE A 331 -18.78 16.40 11.50
N LEU A 332 -19.80 15.58 11.30
CA LEU A 332 -21.17 15.94 11.66
C LEU A 332 -21.36 15.98 13.19
N LEU A 333 -20.83 14.97 13.89
CA LEU A 333 -20.87 14.85 15.34
C LEU A 333 -20.03 15.94 16.04
N PHE A 334 -18.89 16.31 15.44
CA PHE A 334 -18.05 17.40 15.91
C PHE A 334 -17.79 18.43 14.79
N PRO A 335 -18.75 19.35 14.53
CA PRO A 335 -18.69 20.30 13.42
C PRO A 335 -17.71 21.44 13.71
N ASN A 336 -16.42 21.11 13.70
CA ASN A 336 -15.32 22.03 13.94
C ASN A 336 -14.40 22.10 12.70
N PRO A 337 -14.16 23.30 12.12
CA PRO A 337 -13.27 23.46 10.97
C PRO A 337 -11.86 22.89 11.16
N VAL A 338 -11.31 23.03 12.38
CA VAL A 338 -9.98 22.50 12.73
C VAL A 338 -9.98 20.97 12.69
N TRP A 339 -11.07 20.33 13.14
CA TRP A 339 -11.21 18.88 13.09
C TRP A 339 -11.25 18.37 11.64
N VAL A 340 -12.02 19.02 10.77
CA VAL A 340 -12.09 18.67 9.34
C VAL A 340 -10.72 18.80 8.68
N ILE A 341 -10.00 19.90 8.92
CA ILE A 341 -8.65 20.13 8.39
C ILE A 341 -7.67 19.08 8.91
N LEU A 342 -7.75 18.72 10.19
CA LEU A 342 -6.85 17.74 10.81
C LEU A 342 -7.02 16.34 10.21
N VAL A 343 -8.26 15.84 10.08
CA VAL A 343 -8.53 14.51 9.53
C VAL A 343 -8.26 14.46 8.02
N SER A 344 -8.69 15.47 7.27
CA SER A 344 -8.47 15.53 5.82
C SER A 344 -6.98 15.71 5.51
N GLY A 345 -6.28 16.57 6.26
CA GLY A 345 -4.84 16.77 6.13
C GLY A 345 -4.03 15.52 6.50
N THR A 346 -4.44 14.79 7.52
CA THR A 346 -3.81 13.50 7.89
C THR A 346 -4.08 12.43 6.81
N THR A 347 -5.26 12.43 6.21
CA THR A 347 -5.59 11.55 5.07
C THR A 347 -4.70 11.86 3.87
N VAL A 348 -4.56 13.14 3.50
CA VAL A 348 -3.63 13.56 2.44
C VAL A 348 -2.21 13.11 2.77
N LEU A 349 -1.73 13.38 3.98
CA LEU A 349 -0.37 13.06 4.40
C LEU A 349 -0.08 11.55 4.36
N THR A 350 -1.04 10.71 4.76
CA THR A 350 -0.88 9.24 4.73
C THR A 350 -0.91 8.67 3.32
N ILE A 351 -1.75 9.20 2.42
CA ILE A 351 -1.74 8.80 1.01
C ILE A 351 -0.42 9.23 0.34
N VAL A 352 0.06 10.45 0.63
CA VAL A 352 1.38 10.92 0.17
C VAL A 352 2.50 10.00 0.66
N ALA A 353 2.46 9.63 1.95
CA ALA A 353 3.43 8.72 2.55
C ALA A 353 3.42 7.33 1.87
N PHE A 354 2.27 6.85 1.40
CA PHE A 354 2.16 5.57 0.72
C PHE A 354 2.93 5.54 -0.60
N TRP A 355 2.68 6.50 -1.51
CA TRP A 355 3.42 6.52 -2.77
C TRP A 355 4.89 6.88 -2.57
N MET A 356 5.23 7.70 -1.55
CA MET A 356 6.63 7.93 -1.18
C MET A 356 7.33 6.61 -0.81
N THR A 357 6.63 5.69 -0.14
CA THR A 357 7.19 4.37 0.19
C THR A 357 7.37 3.52 -1.06
N ALA A 358 6.47 3.66 -2.03
CA ALA A 358 6.62 2.99 -3.31
C ALA A 358 7.81 3.51 -4.11
N MET A 359 8.03 4.83 -4.14
CA MET A 359 9.22 5.44 -4.75
C MET A 359 10.51 4.98 -4.06
N LEU A 360 10.50 4.95 -2.72
CA LEU A 360 11.58 4.41 -1.91
C LEU A 360 11.90 2.97 -2.33
N THR A 361 10.87 2.13 -2.38
CA THR A 361 10.99 0.71 -2.74
C THR A 361 11.52 0.53 -4.15
N PHE A 362 10.92 1.22 -5.13
CA PHE A 362 11.33 1.17 -6.52
C PHE A 362 12.80 1.53 -6.69
N SER A 363 13.24 2.59 -6.04
CA SER A 363 14.63 3.06 -6.17
C SER A 363 15.64 2.07 -5.57
N ARG A 364 15.30 1.39 -4.47
CA ARG A 364 16.18 0.40 -3.79
C ARG A 364 16.20 -0.93 -4.54
N THR A 365 15.08 -1.35 -5.12
CA THR A 365 15.02 -2.56 -5.95
C THR A 365 15.77 -2.35 -7.26
N MET A 366 15.60 -1.20 -7.91
CA MET A 366 16.35 -0.85 -9.12
C MET A 366 17.86 -0.71 -8.86
N PHE A 367 18.23 -0.18 -7.69
CA PHE A 367 19.61 -0.20 -7.22
C PHE A 367 20.15 -1.63 -7.10
N ALA A 368 19.38 -2.57 -6.51
CA ALA A 368 19.78 -3.96 -6.37
C ALA A 368 19.97 -4.67 -7.73
N TRP A 369 19.06 -4.46 -8.71
CA TRP A 369 19.21 -4.99 -10.07
C TRP A 369 20.48 -4.47 -10.75
N SER A 370 20.77 -3.19 -10.57
CA SER A 370 21.95 -2.54 -11.15
C SER A 370 23.23 -2.99 -10.46
N PHE A 371 23.17 -3.30 -9.16
CA PHE A 371 24.30 -3.80 -8.37
C PHE A 371 24.70 -5.23 -8.76
N ASP A 372 23.71 -6.04 -9.17
CA ASP A 372 23.89 -7.38 -9.76
C ASP A 372 24.17 -7.34 -11.28
N ARG A 373 24.42 -6.14 -11.85
CA ARG A 373 24.71 -5.89 -13.28
C ARG A 373 23.59 -6.25 -14.26
N ILE A 374 22.36 -6.47 -13.80
CA ILE A 374 21.23 -6.73 -14.70
C ILE A 374 20.86 -5.45 -15.48
N LEU A 375 20.86 -4.31 -14.79
CA LEU A 375 20.63 -2.99 -15.38
C LEU A 375 21.93 -2.15 -15.46
N PRO A 376 21.96 -1.09 -16.30
CA PRO A 376 23.13 -0.23 -16.45
C PRO A 376 23.63 0.32 -15.11
N SER A 377 24.95 0.31 -14.91
CA SER A 377 25.61 0.75 -13.66
C SER A 377 25.28 2.18 -13.23
N LYS A 378 24.85 3.04 -14.17
CA LYS A 378 24.36 4.40 -13.89
C LYS A 378 23.12 4.39 -12.98
N ALA A 379 22.23 3.41 -13.09
CA ALA A 379 21.08 3.26 -12.20
C ALA A 379 21.47 2.83 -10.76
N ALA A 380 22.69 2.33 -10.55
CA ALA A 380 23.26 2.13 -9.22
C ALA A 380 23.92 3.40 -8.66
N TYR A 381 23.99 4.51 -9.39
CA TYR A 381 24.67 5.72 -8.91
C TYR A 381 23.93 6.33 -7.72
N VAL A 382 24.68 6.54 -6.63
CA VAL A 382 24.18 7.11 -5.38
C VAL A 382 24.87 8.46 -5.18
N THR A 383 24.08 9.52 -5.00
CA THR A 383 24.60 10.90 -4.93
C THR A 383 25.45 11.10 -3.68
N ALA A 384 26.60 11.77 -3.79
CA ALA A 384 27.53 11.95 -2.66
C ALA A 384 26.92 12.73 -1.47
N ARG A 385 26.08 13.74 -1.73
CA ARG A 385 25.50 14.62 -0.70
C ARG A 385 24.30 14.02 0.03
N THR A 386 23.34 13.48 -0.72
CA THR A 386 22.07 12.98 -0.17
C THR A 386 22.05 11.47 0.03
N ARG A 387 23.00 10.75 -0.59
CA ARG A 387 23.12 9.28 -0.54
C ARG A 387 21.89 8.54 -1.07
N THR A 388 21.19 9.15 -2.02
CA THR A 388 19.99 8.59 -2.66
C THR A 388 20.25 8.27 -4.14
N PRO A 389 19.68 7.17 -4.69
CA PRO A 389 19.80 6.82 -6.11
C PRO A 389 18.88 7.68 -6.99
N LEU A 390 19.37 8.84 -7.43
CA LEU A 390 18.57 9.86 -8.13
C LEU A 390 17.97 9.35 -9.46
N ILE A 391 18.77 8.67 -10.28
CA ILE A 391 18.33 8.16 -11.58
C ILE A 391 17.15 7.19 -11.40
N SER A 392 17.26 6.27 -10.44
CA SER A 392 16.20 5.30 -10.16
C SER A 392 14.91 5.96 -9.66
N MET A 393 15.01 7.04 -8.88
CA MET A 393 13.84 7.82 -8.46
C MET A 393 13.19 8.54 -9.63
N ILE A 394 13.96 9.12 -10.55
CA ILE A 394 13.44 9.80 -11.75
C ILE A 394 12.73 8.78 -12.65
N VAL A 395 13.32 7.60 -12.89
CA VAL A 395 12.67 6.54 -13.67
C VAL A 395 11.36 6.09 -13.03
N GLY A 396 11.35 5.88 -11.71
CA GLY A 396 10.12 5.56 -10.97
C GLY A 396 9.06 6.66 -11.10
N PHE A 397 9.46 7.93 -10.94
CA PHE A 397 8.58 9.09 -11.13
C PHE A 397 7.95 9.12 -12.51
N VAL A 398 8.72 8.88 -13.58
CA VAL A 398 8.19 8.87 -14.95
C VAL A 398 7.16 7.75 -15.13
N ILE A 399 7.40 6.56 -14.58
CA ILE A 399 6.44 5.44 -14.69
C ILE A 399 5.16 5.75 -13.91
N ILE A 400 5.27 6.35 -12.72
CA ILE A 400 4.11 6.79 -11.93
C ILE A 400 3.34 7.88 -12.68
N GLU A 401 4.01 8.90 -13.23
CA GLU A 401 3.37 9.98 -14.01
C GLU A 401 2.62 9.44 -15.23
N LEU A 402 3.19 8.46 -15.93
CA LEU A 402 2.49 7.79 -17.03
C LEU A 402 1.20 7.12 -16.54
N GLY A 403 1.21 6.52 -15.36
CA GLY A 403 -0.01 6.00 -14.71
C GLY A 403 -1.05 7.09 -14.44
N VAL A 404 -0.62 8.27 -13.96
CA VAL A 404 -1.51 9.43 -13.72
C VAL A 404 -2.16 9.88 -15.04
N VAL A 405 -1.35 10.06 -16.09
CA VAL A 405 -1.81 10.50 -17.42
C VAL A 405 -2.83 9.51 -17.99
N VAL A 406 -2.52 8.22 -17.97
CA VAL A 406 -3.44 7.19 -18.49
C VAL A 406 -4.74 7.16 -17.68
N ALA A 407 -4.69 7.24 -16.36
CA ALA A 407 -5.91 7.21 -15.54
C ALA A 407 -6.79 8.45 -15.76
N CYS A 408 -6.19 9.64 -15.85
CA CYS A 408 -6.94 10.89 -15.97
C CYS A 408 -7.52 11.09 -17.37
N PHE A 409 -6.83 10.66 -18.43
CA PHE A 409 -7.23 10.97 -19.82
C PHE A 409 -7.75 9.75 -20.60
N MET A 410 -7.39 8.53 -20.20
CA MET A 410 -7.83 7.30 -20.87
C MET A 410 -8.73 6.43 -19.98
N GLY A 411 -8.87 6.80 -18.70
CA GLY A 411 -9.74 6.17 -17.72
C GLY A 411 -8.99 5.28 -16.73
N PRO A 412 -9.37 5.28 -15.44
CA PRO A 412 -8.64 4.58 -14.38
C PRO A 412 -8.65 3.06 -14.54
N ALA A 413 -9.63 2.49 -15.25
CA ALA A 413 -9.71 1.04 -15.48
C ALA A 413 -8.48 0.47 -16.20
N LEU A 414 -7.85 1.25 -17.09
CA LEU A 414 -6.67 0.85 -17.84
C LEU A 414 -5.39 0.80 -17.00
N VAL A 415 -5.39 1.37 -15.79
CA VAL A 415 -4.21 1.48 -14.93
C VAL A 415 -4.24 0.55 -13.73
N HIS A 416 -5.44 0.05 -13.38
CA HIS A 416 -5.60 -0.84 -12.26
C HIS A 416 -5.01 -2.23 -12.51
N PHE A 417 -4.98 -2.72 -13.77
CA PHE A 417 -4.42 -4.03 -14.20
C PHE A 417 -4.68 -5.20 -13.25
N ASN A 418 -5.78 -5.16 -12.49
CA ASN A 418 -5.98 -5.99 -11.31
C ASN A 418 -4.70 -6.13 -10.45
N TRP A 419 -4.22 -5.01 -9.91
CA TRP A 419 -3.02 -4.94 -9.07
C TRP A 419 -3.03 -5.97 -7.94
N LEU A 420 -4.21 -6.24 -7.37
CA LEU A 420 -4.39 -7.26 -6.34
C LEU A 420 -3.94 -8.64 -6.86
N PHE A 421 -4.39 -9.03 -8.06
CA PHE A 421 -3.96 -10.27 -8.71
C PHE A 421 -2.44 -10.33 -8.92
N VAL A 422 -1.84 -9.25 -9.44
CA VAL A 422 -0.39 -9.19 -9.67
C VAL A 422 0.38 -9.31 -8.35
N ALA A 423 0.01 -8.52 -7.34
CA ALA A 423 0.62 -8.57 -6.01
C ALA A 423 0.47 -9.95 -5.36
N THR A 424 -0.67 -10.61 -5.55
CA THR A 424 -0.92 -11.95 -5.04
C THR A 424 0.01 -12.98 -5.68
N LEU A 425 0.14 -12.99 -7.01
CA LEU A 425 1.03 -13.91 -7.73
C LEU A 425 2.50 -13.73 -7.34
N MET A 426 2.95 -12.48 -7.21
CA MET A 426 4.35 -12.19 -6.88
C MET A 426 4.66 -12.60 -5.43
N THR A 427 3.72 -12.39 -4.50
CA THR A 427 3.87 -12.84 -3.11
C THR A 427 3.86 -14.37 -2.99
N CYS A 428 3.12 -15.10 -3.84
CA CYS A 428 3.20 -16.57 -3.88
C CYS A 428 4.65 -17.05 -4.16
N ILE A 429 5.38 -16.38 -5.06
CA ILE A 429 6.77 -16.73 -5.37
C ILE A 429 7.67 -16.46 -4.15
N ALA A 430 7.47 -15.35 -3.43
CA ALA A 430 8.19 -15.05 -2.20
C ALA A 430 7.89 -16.06 -1.08
N ALA A 431 6.62 -16.49 -0.95
CA ALA A 431 6.20 -17.53 -0.01
C ALA A 431 6.86 -18.88 -0.31
N ILE A 432 6.89 -19.29 -1.59
CA ILE A 432 7.60 -20.50 -2.05
C ILE A 432 9.09 -20.40 -1.71
N ALA A 433 9.72 -19.24 -1.92
CA ALA A 433 11.11 -19.01 -1.51
C ALA A 433 11.29 -19.23 0.00
N GLY A 434 10.35 -18.74 0.83
CA GLY A 434 10.35 -18.97 2.27
C GLY A 434 10.27 -20.46 2.64
N ILE A 435 9.42 -21.23 1.94
CA ILE A 435 9.26 -22.68 2.12
C ILE A 435 10.58 -23.41 1.86
N VAL A 436 11.25 -23.11 0.75
CA VAL A 436 12.46 -23.81 0.33
C VAL A 436 13.75 -23.23 0.92
N PHE A 437 13.69 -22.11 1.65
CA PHE A 437 14.88 -21.45 2.22
C PHE A 437 15.77 -22.38 3.05
N PRO A 438 15.25 -23.26 3.93
CA PRO A 438 16.09 -24.18 4.69
C PRO A 438 16.84 -25.22 3.84
N LEU A 439 16.45 -25.43 2.58
CA LEU A 439 17.18 -26.30 1.64
C LEU A 439 18.51 -25.67 1.20
N LYS A 440 18.64 -24.33 1.27
CA LYS A 440 19.88 -23.60 0.99
C LYS A 440 20.75 -23.54 2.26
N LYS A 441 21.32 -24.69 2.67
CA LYS A 441 22.07 -24.85 3.94
C LYS A 441 23.08 -23.73 4.21
N ASN A 442 23.89 -23.38 3.21
CA ASN A 442 24.92 -22.34 3.32
C ASN A 442 24.37 -20.96 3.72
N LEU A 443 23.16 -20.62 3.24
CA LEU A 443 22.51 -19.34 3.58
C LEU A 443 21.70 -19.46 4.88
N PHE A 444 21.07 -20.61 5.11
CA PHE A 444 20.22 -20.85 6.26
C PHE A 444 21.02 -20.88 7.57
N GLU A 445 22.23 -21.41 7.58
CA GLU A 445 23.08 -21.48 8.78
C GLU A 445 23.51 -20.08 9.27
N LEU A 446 23.72 -19.14 8.32
CA LEU A 446 24.04 -17.73 8.59
C LEU A 446 22.84 -16.93 9.11
N ALA A 447 21.61 -17.46 8.98
CA ALA A 447 20.41 -16.76 9.39
C ALA A 447 20.30 -16.63 10.93
N PRO A 448 19.55 -15.63 11.43
CA PRO A 448 19.30 -15.44 12.86
C PRO A 448 18.60 -16.64 13.52
N SER A 449 18.73 -16.76 14.85
CA SER A 449 18.15 -17.88 15.62
C SER A 449 16.63 -18.02 15.45
N TYR A 450 15.88 -16.90 15.39
CA TYR A 450 14.42 -16.91 15.22
C TYR A 450 13.98 -17.35 13.80
N VAL A 451 14.87 -17.28 12.81
CA VAL A 451 14.63 -17.83 11.46
C VAL A 451 14.89 -19.34 11.45
N LYS A 452 15.94 -19.77 12.16
CA LYS A 452 16.36 -21.17 12.23
C LYS A 452 15.46 -22.05 13.10
N LYS A 453 14.85 -21.48 14.14
CA LYS A 453 14.04 -22.20 15.13
C LYS A 453 12.93 -23.01 14.44
N GLY A 454 13.05 -24.34 14.49
CA GLY A 454 12.04 -25.28 13.99
C GLY A 454 11.70 -25.14 12.50
N LYS A 455 12.57 -24.56 11.67
CA LYS A 455 12.24 -24.18 10.27
C LYS A 455 10.94 -23.36 10.17
N LEU A 456 10.68 -22.49 11.16
CA LEU A 456 9.46 -21.69 11.26
C LEU A 456 9.20 -20.89 9.97
N ILE A 457 10.25 -20.44 9.28
CA ILE A 457 10.13 -19.76 7.97
C ILE A 457 9.42 -20.60 6.92
N SER A 458 9.61 -21.93 6.91
CA SER A 458 8.89 -22.81 5.98
C SER A 458 7.42 -22.95 6.34
N ILE A 459 7.10 -22.99 7.63
CA ILE A 459 5.71 -23.06 8.12
C ILE A 459 4.98 -21.76 7.78
N MET A 460 5.58 -20.61 8.11
CA MET A 460 5.00 -19.30 7.78
C MET A 460 4.90 -19.09 6.27
N GLY A 461 5.87 -19.59 5.50
CA GLY A 461 5.81 -19.64 4.03
C GLY A 461 4.64 -20.46 3.51
N ALA A 462 4.39 -21.64 4.08
CA ALA A 462 3.27 -22.50 3.68
C ALA A 462 1.91 -21.89 4.01
N ILE A 463 1.75 -21.31 5.21
CA ILE A 463 0.51 -20.61 5.60
C ILE A 463 0.27 -19.40 4.69
N THR A 464 1.31 -18.59 4.46
CA THR A 464 1.22 -17.44 3.54
C THR A 464 0.82 -17.91 2.15
N LEU A 465 1.44 -18.97 1.61
CA LEU A 465 1.09 -19.50 0.30
C LEU A 465 -0.38 -19.95 0.25
N GLY A 466 -0.88 -20.62 1.28
CA GLY A 466 -2.30 -21.00 1.38
C GLY A 466 -3.25 -19.79 1.36
N ILE A 467 -2.92 -18.74 2.14
CA ILE A 467 -3.68 -17.48 2.16
C ILE A 467 -3.70 -16.85 0.77
N PHE A 468 -2.55 -16.73 0.11
CA PHE A 468 -2.45 -16.07 -1.19
C PHE A 468 -3.04 -16.90 -2.35
N ILE A 469 -3.02 -18.23 -2.28
CA ILE A 469 -3.76 -19.09 -3.22
C ILE A 469 -5.26 -18.87 -3.06
N PHE A 470 -5.75 -18.82 -1.81
CA PHE A 470 -7.15 -18.52 -1.54
C PHE A 470 -7.54 -17.12 -2.06
N MET A 471 -6.68 -16.12 -1.88
CA MET A 471 -6.90 -14.78 -2.45
C MET A 471 -6.93 -14.79 -3.98
N ALA A 472 -6.02 -15.52 -4.64
CA ALA A 472 -6.04 -15.64 -6.09
C ALA A 472 -7.37 -16.24 -6.57
N TYR A 473 -7.87 -17.26 -5.87
CA TYR A 473 -9.18 -17.84 -6.13
C TYR A 473 -10.32 -16.83 -5.95
N THR A 474 -10.37 -16.09 -4.84
CA THR A 474 -11.48 -15.13 -4.61
C THR A 474 -11.45 -13.97 -5.59
N ILE A 475 -10.26 -13.48 -5.98
CA ILE A 475 -10.12 -12.44 -7.01
C ILE A 475 -10.70 -12.92 -8.35
N LEU A 476 -10.45 -14.17 -8.72
CA LEU A 476 -10.98 -14.76 -9.97
C LEU A 476 -12.47 -15.11 -9.86
N ALA A 477 -12.93 -15.55 -8.69
CA ALA A 477 -14.32 -15.96 -8.47
C ALA A 477 -15.29 -14.77 -8.29
N LEU A 478 -14.79 -13.62 -7.82
CA LEU A 478 -15.59 -12.43 -7.51
C LEU A 478 -15.13 -11.20 -8.34
N PRO A 479 -15.20 -11.25 -9.68
CA PRO A 479 -14.73 -10.16 -10.55
C PRO A 479 -15.52 -8.85 -10.36
N ALA A 480 -16.76 -8.92 -9.85
CA ALA A 480 -17.55 -7.74 -9.53
C ALA A 480 -16.97 -6.91 -8.35
N ILE A 481 -16.23 -7.57 -7.45
CA ILE A 481 -15.64 -6.94 -6.26
C ILE A 481 -14.19 -6.54 -6.52
N TYR A 482 -13.40 -7.47 -7.06
CA TYR A 482 -11.95 -7.27 -7.24
C TYR A 482 -11.56 -6.74 -8.63
N GLY A 483 -12.55 -6.54 -9.51
CA GLY A 483 -12.35 -6.22 -10.91
C GLY A 483 -12.04 -7.47 -11.75
N PRO A 484 -12.47 -7.51 -13.02
CA PRO A 484 -12.22 -8.66 -13.88
C PRO A 484 -10.72 -8.79 -14.20
N VAL A 485 -10.19 -10.02 -14.11
CA VAL A 485 -8.91 -10.36 -14.72
C VAL A 485 -9.15 -10.54 -16.22
N THR A 486 -8.74 -9.56 -17.01
CA THR A 486 -8.97 -9.52 -18.45
C THR A 486 -7.77 -10.06 -19.23
N GLU A 487 -7.95 -10.27 -20.53
CA GLU A 487 -6.85 -10.59 -21.45
C GLU A 487 -5.73 -9.53 -21.38
N TRP A 488 -6.09 -8.25 -21.17
CA TRP A 488 -5.14 -7.16 -20.96
C TRP A 488 -4.29 -7.36 -19.69
N THR A 489 -4.90 -7.78 -18.57
CA THR A 489 -4.16 -8.08 -17.34
C THR A 489 -3.15 -9.20 -17.55
N ILE A 490 -3.55 -10.27 -18.24
CA ILE A 490 -2.68 -11.42 -18.53
C ILE A 490 -1.55 -11.00 -19.47
N ALA A 491 -1.86 -10.28 -20.55
CA ALA A 491 -0.89 -9.76 -21.51
C ALA A 491 0.13 -8.81 -20.83
N TRP A 492 -0.33 -7.99 -19.88
CA TRP A 492 0.54 -7.10 -19.10
C TRP A 492 1.53 -7.90 -18.24
N VAL A 493 1.04 -8.86 -17.43
CA VAL A 493 1.88 -9.67 -16.55
C VAL A 493 2.86 -10.51 -17.37
N VAL A 494 2.37 -11.25 -18.37
CA VAL A 494 3.21 -12.10 -19.21
C VAL A 494 4.20 -11.26 -20.02
N GLY A 495 3.75 -10.11 -20.55
CA GLY A 495 4.59 -9.17 -21.29
C GLY A 495 5.73 -8.62 -20.45
N LEU A 496 5.47 -8.18 -19.22
CA LEU A 496 6.51 -7.70 -18.30
C LEU A 496 7.45 -8.82 -17.86
N MET A 497 6.93 -10.02 -17.60
CA MET A 497 7.76 -11.18 -17.27
C MET A 497 8.67 -11.58 -18.43
N ALA A 498 8.15 -11.60 -19.67
CA ALA A 498 8.92 -11.86 -20.87
C ALA A 498 9.97 -10.78 -21.11
N LEU A 499 9.60 -9.49 -20.98
CA LEU A 499 10.52 -8.37 -21.08
C LEU A 499 11.65 -8.47 -20.04
N ALA A 500 11.33 -8.80 -18.79
CA ALA A 500 12.31 -8.99 -17.74
C ALA A 500 13.27 -10.16 -18.05
N ALA A 501 12.77 -11.27 -18.57
CA ALA A 501 13.61 -12.38 -19.01
C ALA A 501 14.55 -11.96 -20.15
N ILE A 502 14.04 -11.25 -21.16
CA ILE A 502 14.83 -10.72 -22.27
C ILE A 502 15.94 -9.80 -21.76
N ILE A 503 15.62 -8.84 -20.88
CA ILE A 503 16.59 -7.93 -20.28
C ILE A 503 17.69 -8.71 -19.55
N TYR A 504 17.31 -9.70 -18.74
CA TYR A 504 18.27 -10.51 -17.99
C TYR A 504 19.23 -11.28 -18.90
N TYR A 505 18.71 -12.00 -19.89
CA TYR A 505 19.54 -12.81 -20.78
C TYR A 505 20.39 -11.95 -21.72
N ALA A 506 19.86 -10.81 -22.19
CA ALA A 506 20.63 -9.85 -22.97
C ALA A 506 21.79 -9.26 -22.15
N SER A 507 21.54 -8.88 -20.89
CA SER A 507 22.59 -8.41 -19.98
C SER A 507 23.65 -9.48 -19.72
N ARG A 508 23.22 -10.73 -19.42
CA ARG A 508 24.14 -11.85 -19.22
C ARG A 508 25.00 -12.09 -20.46
N TRP A 509 24.40 -12.10 -21.65
CA TRP A 509 25.12 -12.29 -22.91
C TRP A 509 26.14 -11.17 -23.14
N TYR A 510 25.75 -9.91 -22.90
CA TYR A 510 26.64 -8.76 -23.01
C TYR A 510 27.86 -8.91 -22.08
N HIS A 511 27.65 -9.13 -20.78
CA HIS A 511 28.74 -9.22 -19.79
C HIS A 511 29.63 -10.45 -19.98
N LEU A 512 29.07 -11.59 -20.42
CA LEU A 512 29.85 -12.77 -20.79
C LEU A 512 30.76 -12.49 -21.99
N LYS A 513 30.26 -11.75 -22.99
CA LYS A 513 30.99 -11.49 -24.23
C LYS A 513 32.02 -10.35 -24.11
N THR A 514 31.70 -9.30 -23.36
CA THR A 514 32.55 -8.10 -23.27
C THR A 514 33.51 -8.13 -22.08
N GLU A 515 33.06 -8.61 -20.92
CA GLU A 515 33.83 -8.59 -19.67
C GLU A 515 34.27 -10.00 -19.23
N GLY A 516 33.69 -11.05 -19.82
CA GLY A 516 33.91 -12.44 -19.42
C GLY A 516 33.46 -12.71 -17.99
N ILE A 517 32.36 -12.09 -17.55
CA ILE A 517 31.78 -12.21 -16.21
C ILE A 517 30.40 -12.84 -16.33
N ASP A 518 30.15 -13.95 -15.62
CA ASP A 518 28.80 -14.52 -15.51
C ASP A 518 28.08 -13.89 -14.33
N ILE A 519 27.07 -13.07 -14.62
CA ILE A 519 26.25 -12.38 -13.61
C ILE A 519 25.47 -13.36 -12.71
N THR A 520 25.30 -14.63 -13.11
CA THR A 520 24.70 -15.67 -12.25
C THR A 520 25.55 -16.00 -11.02
N LEU A 521 26.82 -15.61 -11.00
CA LEU A 521 27.65 -15.76 -9.81
C LEU A 521 27.21 -14.81 -8.69
N ALA A 522 26.64 -13.64 -9.02
CA ALA A 522 26.16 -12.66 -8.04
C ALA A 522 24.99 -13.19 -7.19
N SER A 523 24.24 -14.17 -7.71
CA SER A 523 23.13 -14.78 -6.98
C SER A 523 23.55 -15.86 -5.98
N LYS A 524 24.83 -16.28 -5.99
CA LYS A 524 25.33 -17.31 -5.07
C LYS A 524 25.75 -16.75 -3.71
N GLU A 525 25.94 -15.44 -3.62
CA GLU A 525 26.39 -14.75 -2.41
C GLU A 525 25.37 -13.70 -1.96
N ILE A 526 25.41 -13.36 -0.67
CA ILE A 526 24.64 -12.23 -0.14
C ILE A 526 25.38 -10.94 -0.56
N PRO A 527 24.69 -9.89 -1.05
CA PRO A 527 25.33 -8.65 -1.45
C PRO A 527 26.16 -8.06 -0.30
N PRO A 528 27.24 -7.32 -0.61
CA PRO A 528 27.95 -6.53 0.37
C PRO A 528 27.01 -5.54 1.08
N ALA A 529 27.33 -5.25 2.35
CA ALA A 529 26.60 -4.26 3.15
C ALA A 529 26.77 -2.84 2.60
#